data_AF-A0A8T4LH08-F1
#
_entry.id   AF-A0A8T4LH08-F1
#
_cell.length_a   1.000
_cell.length_b   1.000
_cell.length_c   1.000
_cell.angle_alpha   90.00
_cell.angle_beta   90.00
_cell.angle_gamma   90.00
#
_symmetry.space_group_name_H-M   'P 1'
#
loop_
_entity.id
_entity.type
_entity.pdbx_description
1 polymer ?
#
loop_
_entity_poly.entity_id
_entity_poly.type
_entity_poly.pdbx_seq_one_letter_code
_entity_poly.pdbx_strand_id
1 'polypeptide(L)' 'MASISVPVDKLNKVLMDVEVLIGDVALLINQDETAKKRLLDVKNDPSKSVSEEELNSYLKKRGVEIE' A
#
# COMPACT_ATOMS: atom_id res chain seq x y z
N MET A 1 18.51 26.90 8.61
CA MET A 1 17.20 26.34 8.19
C MET A 1 16.12 27.18 8.84
N ALA A 2 15.20 27.75 8.05
CA ALA A 2 14.06 28.48 8.61
C ALA A 2 13.07 27.48 9.19
N SER A 3 12.74 27.59 10.48
CA SER A 3 11.67 26.81 11.06
C SER A 3 10.33 27.47 10.72
N ILE A 4 9.44 26.69 10.13
CA ILE A 4 8.07 27.12 9.86
C ILE A 4 7.23 26.59 11.02
N SER A 5 6.65 27.50 11.81
CA SER A 5 5.70 27.12 12.85
C SER A 5 4.34 26.90 12.21
N VAL A 6 3.85 25.66 12.24
CA VAL A 6 2.53 25.29 11.76
C VAL A 6 1.62 25.06 12.96
N PRO A 7 0.46 25.75 13.04
CA PRO A 7 -0.54 25.47 14.07
C PRO A 7 -0.98 24.00 14.03
N VAL A 8 -1.09 23.37 15.20
CA VAL A 8 -1.47 21.95 15.33
C VAL A 8 -2.80 21.66 14.62
N ASP A 9 -3.77 22.56 14.69
CA ASP A 9 -5.08 22.39 14.04
C ASP A 9 -4.97 22.30 12.51
N LYS A 10 -4.03 23.04 11.90
CA LYS A 10 -3.77 22.97 10.46
C LYS A 10 -3.11 21.65 10.09
N LEU A 11 -2.20 21.15 10.92
CA LEU A 11 -1.56 19.85 10.72
C LEU A 11 -2.61 18.73 10.82
N ASN A 12 -3.45 18.75 11.85
CA ASN A 12 -4.51 17.76 12.04
C ASN A 12 -5.49 17.74 10.87
N LYS A 13 -5.88 18.91 10.36
CA LYS A 13 -6.71 19.00 9.16
C LYS A 13 -6.05 18.33 7.96
N VAL A 14 -4.77 18.60 7.71
CA VAL A 14 -4.04 17.97 6.60
C VAL A 14 -3.98 16.45 6.76
N LEU A 15 -3.76 15.95 7.97
CA LEU A 15 -3.75 14.52 8.24
C LEU A 15 -5.11 13.88 7.96
N MET A 16 -6.20 14.51 8.41
CA MET A 16 -7.57 14.04 8.13
C MET A 16 -7.87 14.04 6.62
N ASP A 17 -7.51 15.11 5.90
CA ASP A 17 -7.73 15.20 4.45
C ASP A 17 -6.96 14.08 3.71
N VAL A 18 -5.75 13.74 4.17
CA VAL A 18 -4.96 12.62 3.62
C VAL A 18 -5.61 11.27 3.94
N GLU A 19 -6.10 11.05 5.15
CA GLU A 19 -6.81 9.81 5.52
C GLU A 19 -8.06 9.59 4.67
N VAL A 20 -8.85 10.65 4.43
CA VAL A 20 -10.02 10.59 3.55
C VAL A 20 -9.61 10.21 2.13
N LEU A 21 -8.56 10.84 1.60
CA LEU A 21 -8.05 10.52 0.26
C LEU A 21 -7.58 9.06 0.15
N ILE A 22 -6.90 8.55 1.18
CA ILE A 22 -6.49 7.14 1.23
C ILE A 22 -7.72 6.23 1.22
N GLY A 23 -8.75 6.56 2.00
CA GLY A 23 -10.02 5.84 2.02
C GLY A 23 -10.70 5.81 0.65
N ASP A 24 -10.82 6.96 0.00
CA ASP A 24 -11.44 7.09 -1.33
C ASP A 24 -10.67 6.31 -2.39
N VAL A 25 -9.34 6.39 -2.38
CA VAL A 25 -8.49 5.60 -3.30
C VAL A 25 -8.59 4.11 -3.01
N ALA A 26 -8.70 3.70 -1.75
CA ALA A 26 -8.91 2.30 -1.39
C ALA A 26 -10.25 1.76 -1.92
N LEU A 27 -11.29 2.58 -2.00
CA LEU A 27 -12.56 2.21 -2.63
C LEU A 27 -12.46 2.07 -4.16
N LEU A 28 -11.58 2.83 -4.80
CA LEU A 28 -11.33 2.73 -6.26
C LEU A 28 -10.47 1.51 -6.61
N ILE A 29 -9.64 1.04 -5.69
CA ILE A 29 -8.82 -0.15 -5.88
C ILE A 29 -9.58 -1.36 -5.33
N ASN A 30 -10.26 -2.11 -6.21
CA ASN A 30 -10.85 -3.40 -5.85
C ASN A 30 -9.72 -4.45 -5.67
N GLN A 31 -9.06 -4.38 -4.51
CA GLN A 31 -7.95 -5.28 -4.15
C GLN A 31 -8.41 -6.74 -4.12
N ASP A 32 -9.67 -6.99 -3.74
CA ASP A 32 -10.27 -8.32 -3.73
C ASP A 32 -10.38 -8.94 -5.12
N GLU A 33 -10.86 -8.18 -6.13
CA GLU A 33 -10.89 -8.67 -7.51
C GLU A 33 -9.49 -8.86 -8.08
N THR A 34 -8.57 -7.94 -7.74
CA THR A 34 -7.17 -8.05 -8.16
C THR A 34 -6.52 -9.31 -7.59
N ALA A 35 -6.74 -9.60 -6.30
CA ALA A 35 -6.27 -10.80 -5.64
C ALA A 35 -6.91 -12.07 -6.23
N LYS A 36 -8.23 -12.08 -6.45
CA LYS A 36 -8.93 -13.22 -7.08
C LYS A 36 -8.40 -13.51 -8.48
N LYS A 37 -8.21 -12.48 -9.30
CA LYS A 37 -7.63 -12.62 -10.63
C LYS A 37 -6.21 -13.16 -10.57
N ARG A 38 -5.38 -12.66 -9.63
CA ARG A 38 -4.01 -13.12 -9.45
C ARG A 38 -3.94 -14.58 -9.02
N LEU A 39 -4.83 -15.01 -8.11
CA LEU A 39 -4.94 -16.40 -7.68
C LEU A 39 -5.32 -17.32 -8.85
N LEU A 40 -6.27 -16.90 -9.68
CA LEU A 40 -6.64 -17.65 -10.89
C LEU A 40 -5.48 -17.73 -11.89
N ASP A 41 -4.74 -16.62 -12.09
CA ASP A 41 -3.58 -16.59 -12.98
C ASP A 41 -2.47 -17.53 -12.52
N VAL A 42 -2.18 -17.60 -11.21
CA VAL A 42 -1.19 -18.52 -10.64
C VAL A 42 -1.68 -19.96 -10.69
N LYS A 43 -2.99 -20.20 -10.48
CA LYS A 43 -3.58 -21.55 -10.58
C LYS A 43 -3.49 -22.09 -12.01
N ASN A 44 -3.72 -21.24 -13.01
CA ASN A 44 -3.67 -21.61 -14.42
C ASN A 44 -2.23 -21.67 -14.96
N ASP A 45 -1.31 -20.91 -14.38
CA ASP A 45 0.10 -20.89 -14.74
C ASP A 45 0.98 -20.67 -13.50
N PRO A 46 1.46 -21.76 -12.86
CA PRO A 46 2.27 -21.69 -11.66
C PRO A 46 3.59 -20.92 -11.86
N SER A 47 4.10 -20.77 -13.09
CA SER A 47 5.31 -19.98 -13.35
C SER A 47 5.14 -18.49 -13.05
N LYS A 48 3.88 -18.03 -12.94
CA LYS A 48 3.54 -16.66 -12.53
C LYS A 48 3.55 -16.48 -11.01
N SER A 49 3.77 -17.51 -10.20
CA SER A 49 3.99 -17.32 -8.76
C SER A 49 5.32 -16.61 -8.54
N VAL A 50 5.33 -15.59 -7.70
CA VAL A 50 6.57 -14.98 -7.21
C VAL A 50 7.18 -15.86 -6.12
N SER A 51 8.51 -15.96 -6.09
CA SER A 51 9.20 -16.71 -5.03
C SER A 51 9.08 -16.01 -3.68
N GLU A 52 9.35 -16.74 -2.60
CA GLU A 52 9.40 -16.17 -1.26
C GLU A 52 10.48 -15.09 -1.15
N GLU A 53 11.62 -15.24 -1.83
CA GLU A 53 12.65 -14.18 -1.88
C GLU A 53 12.16 -12.92 -2.60
N GLU A 54 11.38 -13.06 -3.67
CA GLU A 54 10.80 -11.92 -4.39
C GLU A 54 9.76 -11.19 -3.55
N LEU A 55 8.92 -11.94 -2.83
CA LEU A 55 7.97 -11.38 -1.87
C LEU A 55 8.70 -10.63 -0.74
N ASN A 56 9.73 -11.25 -0.15
CA ASN A 56 10.52 -10.64 0.92
C ASN A 56 11.23 -9.36 0.44
N SER A 57 11.75 -9.37 -0.79
CA SER A 57 12.37 -8.19 -1.41
C SER A 57 11.36 -7.08 -1.67
N TYR A 58 10.15 -7.42 -2.11
CA TYR A 58 9.05 -6.46 -2.30
C TYR A 58 8.62 -5.81 -0.99
N LEU A 59 8.44 -6.61 0.06
CA LEU A 59 8.04 -6.15 1.39
C LEU A 59 9.12 -5.28 2.05
N LYS A 60 10.40 -5.65 1.96
CA LYS A 60 11.53 -4.82 2.44
C LYS A 60 11.58 -3.45 1.76
N LYS A 61 11.36 -3.38 0.44
CA LYS A 61 11.29 -2.10 -0.30
C LYS A 61 10.16 -1.19 0.18
N ARG A 62 9.10 -1.75 0.78
CA ARG A 62 7.97 -1.01 1.35
C ARG A 62 8.14 -0.70 2.84
N GLY A 63 9.30 -1.01 3.42
CA GLY A 63 9.61 -0.74 4.83
C GLY A 63 8.97 -1.73 5.80
N VAL A 64 8.55 -2.91 5.32
CA VAL A 64 8.07 -3.99 6.20
C VAL A 64 9.28 -4.77 6.71
N GLU A 65 9.44 -4.82 8.03
CA GLU A 65 10.42 -5.71 8.68
C GLU A 65 9.87 -7.13 8.70
N ILE A 66 10.67 -8.08 8.22
CA ILE A 66 10.37 -9.51 8.22
C ILE A 66 11.45 -10.17 9.07
N GLU A 67 11.04 -10.83 10.17
CA GLU A 67 11.92 -11.59 11.08
C GLU A 67 12.48 -12.87 10.44
#